data_AF-A0ABC9W1V1-F1
#
_entry.id   AF-A0ABC9W1V1-F1
#
_cell.length_a   1.000
_cell.length_b   1.000
_cell.length_c   1.000
_cell.angle_alpha   90.00
_cell.angle_beta   90.00
_cell.angle_gamma   90.00
#
_symmetry.space_group_name_H-M   'P 1'
#
loop_
_entity.id
_entity.type
_entity.pdbx_description
1 polymer ?
#
loop_
_entity_poly.entity_id
_entity_poly.type
_entity_poly.pdbx_seq_one_letter_code
_entity_poly.pdbx_strand_id
1 'polypeptide(L)'
;MNFDETEQSAAMMELELVSAASTQQFPRNLYFQPTDCGHALWQEYQIDIFFAQTWTDSRLRFNSTMKILTLNSNMVGLIWIPDTIFRNSKTAEAHWITTPNQLLRIWNDGKILYTLRLTINAECQLQLHNFPMDEHSCPLIFSSLPTNSNPNPVVALVTVDIPSVGILSSAWSSCQDE
;
A
#
# COMPACT_ATOMS: atom_id res chain seq x y z
N MET A 1 -6.99 27.28 -13.38
CA MET A 1 -5.78 26.99 -14.18
C MET A 1 -5.97 25.59 -14.70
N ASN A 2 -6.17 25.45 -16.02
CA ASN A 2 -6.18 24.14 -16.66
C ASN A 2 -4.73 23.67 -16.66
N PHE A 3 -4.43 22.65 -15.88
CA PHE A 3 -3.12 22.02 -15.90
C PHE A 3 -3.08 21.07 -17.09
N ASP A 4 -2.16 21.31 -18.00
CA ASP A 4 -1.94 20.48 -19.19
C ASP A 4 -1.49 19.08 -18.73
N GLU A 5 -2.30 18.05 -18.97
CA GLU A 5 -2.04 16.64 -18.56
C GLU A 5 -0.76 16.09 -19.20
N THR A 6 -0.31 16.69 -20.31
CA THR A 6 0.87 16.24 -21.05
C THR A 6 2.19 16.54 -20.33
N GLU A 7 2.29 17.63 -19.55
CA GLU A 7 3.48 17.96 -18.75
C GLU A 7 3.52 17.27 -17.39
N GLN A 8 2.37 16.90 -16.81
CA GLN A 8 2.30 16.26 -15.49
C GLN A 8 2.85 14.82 -15.50
N SER A 9 2.89 14.18 -16.67
CA SER A 9 3.21 12.75 -16.81
C SER A 9 4.71 12.45 -16.97
N ALA A 10 5.56 13.47 -17.11
CA ALA A 10 7.00 13.31 -17.33
C ALA A 10 7.84 13.21 -16.03
N ALA A 11 7.19 13.16 -14.87
CA ALA A 11 7.89 13.00 -13.61
C ALA A 11 8.30 11.53 -13.42
N MET A 12 9.61 11.27 -13.36
CA MET A 12 10.13 9.97 -12.94
C MET A 12 9.71 9.74 -11.49
N MET A 13 8.78 8.80 -11.30
CA MET A 13 8.25 8.43 -9.99
C MET A 13 8.93 7.16 -9.49
N GLU A 14 9.41 7.21 -8.26
CA GLU A 14 9.85 6.05 -7.49
C GLU A 14 8.84 5.79 -6.37
N LEU A 15 8.42 4.54 -6.23
CA LEU A 15 7.46 4.10 -5.22
C LEU A 15 8.19 3.28 -4.16
N GLU A 16 7.98 3.62 -2.88
CA GLU A 16 8.63 2.94 -1.77
C GLU A 16 7.63 2.69 -0.63
N LEU A 17 7.72 1.49 -0.04
CA LEU A 17 7.05 1.19 1.22
C LEU A 17 8.01 1.49 2.36
N VAL A 18 7.66 2.45 3.23
CA VAL A 18 8.52 2.84 4.36
C VAL A 18 8.35 1.90 5.54
N SER A 19 7.10 1.54 5.83
CA SER A 19 6.77 0.54 6.84
C SER A 19 5.38 -0.02 6.63
N ALA A 20 5.18 -1.24 7.11
CA ALA A 20 3.91 -1.95 7.08
C ALA A 20 3.71 -2.71 8.37
N ALA A 21 2.47 -2.68 8.87
CA ALA A 21 2.01 -3.50 9.98
C ALA A 21 0.73 -4.21 9.53
N SER A 22 0.75 -5.54 9.51
CA SER A 22 -0.44 -6.34 9.24
C SER A 22 -1.32 -6.36 10.50
N THR A 23 -2.57 -5.92 10.36
CA THR A 23 -3.58 -6.10 11.40
C THR A 23 -4.51 -7.19 10.90
N GLN A 24 -4.28 -8.44 11.31
CA GLN A 24 -5.15 -9.53 10.89
C GLN A 24 -6.47 -9.45 11.65
N GLN A 25 -7.39 -8.63 11.14
CA GLN A 25 -8.75 -8.57 11.62
C GLN A 25 -9.51 -9.71 10.93
N PHE A 26 -9.45 -10.90 11.53
CA PHE A 26 -10.22 -12.05 11.05
C PHE A 26 -11.65 -11.61 10.80
N PRO A 27 -12.23 -11.94 9.63
CA PRO A 27 -13.66 -11.79 9.47
C PRO A 27 -14.28 -12.63 10.59
N ARG A 28 -15.11 -12.00 11.42
CA ARG A 28 -15.71 -12.62 12.62
C ARG A 28 -16.48 -13.92 12.36
N ASN A 29 -16.60 -14.36 11.09
CA ASN A 29 -17.43 -15.46 10.62
C ASN A 29 -16.75 -16.37 9.57
N LEU A 30 -15.42 -16.47 9.49
CA LEU A 30 -14.81 -17.47 8.59
C LEU A 30 -14.88 -18.86 9.22
N TYR A 31 -15.77 -19.70 8.69
CA TYR A 31 -15.88 -21.10 9.04
C TYR A 31 -14.98 -21.90 8.10
N PHE A 32 -13.86 -22.38 8.61
CA PHE A 32 -13.02 -23.35 7.90
C PHE A 32 -13.74 -24.71 7.87
N GLN A 33 -13.77 -25.35 6.70
CA GLN A 33 -14.26 -26.71 6.52
C GLN A 33 -13.08 -27.69 6.60
N PRO A 34 -13.31 -28.97 7.00
CA PRO A 34 -12.26 -29.99 7.02
C PRO A 34 -11.57 -30.18 5.66
N THR A 35 -12.29 -29.94 4.55
CA THR A 35 -11.74 -30.00 3.18
C THR A 35 -10.71 -28.92 2.86
N ASP A 36 -10.56 -27.94 3.74
CA ASP A 36 -9.59 -26.86 3.57
C ASP A 36 -8.17 -27.26 4.00
N CYS A 37 -8.04 -28.36 4.76
CA CYS A 37 -6.76 -28.91 5.20
C CYS A 37 -5.98 -29.42 3.96
N GLY A 38 -4.81 -28.85 3.68
CA GLY A 38 -4.00 -29.18 2.49
C GLY A 38 -4.41 -28.49 1.19
N HIS A 39 -5.39 -27.58 1.24
CA HIS A 39 -5.82 -26.76 0.10
C HIS A 39 -5.46 -25.29 0.32
N ALA A 40 -5.41 -24.54 -0.78
CA ALA A 40 -5.04 -23.14 -0.76
C ALA A 40 -6.29 -22.25 -0.70
N LEU A 41 -6.41 -21.43 0.34
CA LEU A 41 -7.59 -20.60 0.61
C LEU A 41 -7.35 -19.13 0.27
N TRP A 42 -8.36 -18.47 -0.28
CA TRP A 42 -8.34 -17.02 -0.45
C TRP A 42 -8.80 -16.34 0.83
N GLN A 43 -7.92 -15.54 1.41
CA GLN A 43 -8.18 -14.81 2.63
C GLN A 43 -7.93 -13.32 2.43
N GLU A 44 -8.82 -12.52 3.00
CA GLU A 44 -8.64 -11.08 3.10
C GLU A 44 -7.79 -10.77 4.33
N TYR A 45 -6.81 -9.89 4.15
CA TYR A 45 -6.01 -9.33 5.23
C TYR A 45 -6.03 -7.81 5.15
N GLN A 46 -6.05 -7.19 6.33
CA GLN A 46 -5.95 -5.75 6.47
C GLN A 46 -4.51 -5.39 6.85
N ILE A 47 -3.99 -4.35 6.21
CA ILE A 47 -2.64 -3.85 6.46
C ILE A 47 -2.66 -2.34 6.61
N ASP A 48 -2.00 -1.86 7.65
CA ASP A 48 -1.73 -0.45 7.88
C ASP A 48 -0.31 -0.15 7.40
N ILE A 49 -0.18 0.73 6.41
CA ILE A 49 1.10 1.06 5.80
C ILE A 49 1.41 2.55 5.87
N PHE A 50 2.70 2.87 5.95
CA PHE A 50 3.24 4.18 5.59
C PHE A 50 3.85 4.07 4.20
N PHE A 51 3.14 4.64 3.23
CA PHE A 51 3.52 4.65 1.84
C PHE A 51 4.28 5.93 1.52
N ALA A 52 5.41 5.82 0.82
CA ALA A 52 6.17 6.97 0.35
C ALA A 52 6.34 6.95 -1.17
N GLN A 53 6.26 8.13 -1.75
CA GLN A 53 6.48 8.33 -3.17
C GLN A 53 7.48 9.46 -3.32
N THR A 54 8.43 9.26 -4.22
CA THR A 54 9.30 10.35 -4.64
C THR A 54 9.19 10.58 -6.13
N TRP A 55 9.14 11.86 -6.51
CA TRP A 55 9.21 12.25 -7.91
C TRP A 55 9.90 13.60 -8.00
N THR A 56 10.33 13.97 -9.21
CA THR A 56 10.96 15.26 -9.45
C THR A 56 10.01 16.12 -10.27
N ASP A 57 9.71 17.32 -9.78
CA ASP A 57 8.93 18.35 -10.50
C ASP A 57 9.75 19.63 -10.62
N SER A 58 10.15 19.96 -11.85
CA SER A 58 10.96 21.13 -12.14
C SER A 58 10.27 22.46 -11.82
N ARG A 59 8.92 22.49 -11.75
CA ARG A 59 8.13 23.69 -11.47
C ARG A 59 8.20 24.11 -10.01
N LEU A 60 8.52 23.16 -9.13
CA LEU A 60 8.62 23.39 -7.68
C LEU A 60 10.05 23.66 -7.22
N ARG A 61 10.98 23.90 -8.16
CA ARG A 61 12.35 24.35 -7.86
C ARG A 61 12.33 25.75 -7.28
N PHE A 62 13.05 25.96 -6.20
CA PHE A 62 13.17 27.27 -5.56
C PHE A 62 14.62 27.55 -5.17
N ASN A 63 15.03 28.80 -5.31
CA ASN A 63 16.36 29.25 -4.90
C ASN A 63 16.26 29.93 -3.53
N SER A 64 16.64 29.21 -2.48
CA SER A 64 16.60 29.68 -1.10
C SER A 64 17.77 29.08 -0.30
N THR A 65 18.12 29.71 0.81
CA THR A 65 19.06 29.16 1.80
C THR A 65 18.53 27.88 2.45
N MET A 66 17.20 27.72 2.50
CA MET A 66 16.56 26.49 2.99
C MET A 66 16.65 25.40 1.93
N LYS A 67 17.18 24.22 2.29
CA LYS A 67 17.31 23.08 1.35
C LYS A 67 16.02 22.29 1.18
N ILE A 68 15.15 22.29 2.19
CA ILE A 68 13.94 21.47 2.25
C ILE A 68 12.79 22.32 2.79
N LEU A 69 11.67 22.32 2.08
CA LEU A 69 10.39 22.85 2.54
C LEU A 69 9.54 21.68 3.01
N THR A 70 9.12 21.70 4.27
CA THR A 70 8.15 20.73 4.80
C THR A 70 6.79 21.42 4.82
N LEU A 71 5.86 20.89 4.04
CA LEU A 71 4.52 21.46 3.88
C LEU A 71 3.51 20.65 4.72
N ASN A 72 2.46 21.33 5.17
CA ASN A 72 1.34 20.71 5.87
C ASN A 72 0.29 20.18 4.89
N SER A 73 -0.66 19.39 5.39
CA SER A 73 -1.73 18.76 4.60
C SER A 73 -2.55 19.74 3.75
N ASN A 74 -2.65 21.01 4.14
CA ASN A 74 -3.44 22.02 3.42
C ASN A 74 -2.82 22.43 2.07
N MET A 75 -1.50 22.35 1.95
CA MET A 75 -0.80 22.67 0.69
C MET A 75 -0.68 21.47 -0.24
N VAL A 76 -0.91 20.26 0.27
CA VAL A 76 -0.85 19.02 -0.53
C VAL A 76 -1.87 19.04 -1.67
N GLY A 77 -3.08 19.54 -1.44
CA GLY A 77 -4.12 19.63 -2.47
C GLY A 77 -3.84 20.63 -3.60
N LEU A 78 -2.77 21.43 -3.50
CA LEU A 78 -2.36 22.37 -4.56
C LEU A 78 -1.25 21.80 -5.46
N ILE A 79 -0.66 20.68 -5.07
CA ILE A 79 0.45 20.05 -5.76
C ILE A 79 -0.06 18.81 -6.47
N TRP A 80 0.40 18.60 -7.70
CA TRP A 80 0.08 17.38 -8.43
C TRP A 80 0.74 16.18 -7.75
N ILE A 81 -0.05 15.14 -7.49
CA ILE A 81 0.40 13.88 -6.88
C ILE A 81 0.08 12.78 -7.89
N PRO A 82 1.02 11.85 -8.13
CA PRO A 82 0.80 10.77 -9.09
C PRO A 82 -0.24 9.76 -8.59
N ASP A 83 -1.13 9.35 -9.49
CA ASP A 83 -2.12 8.33 -9.21
C ASP A 83 -1.48 6.94 -9.07
N THR A 84 -1.64 6.32 -7.90
CA THR A 84 -1.14 4.98 -7.60
C THR A 84 -2.28 4.04 -7.26
N ILE A 85 -2.28 2.87 -7.89
CA ILE A 85 -3.28 1.83 -7.70
C ILE A 85 -2.69 0.62 -6.99
N PHE A 86 -3.45 0.06 -6.05
CA PHE A 86 -3.15 -1.22 -5.43
C PHE A 86 -3.92 -2.32 -6.19
N ARG A 87 -3.21 -3.21 -6.87
CA ARG A 87 -3.81 -4.15 -7.86
C ARG A 87 -4.55 -5.30 -7.22
N ASN A 88 -4.06 -5.79 -6.09
CA ASN A 88 -4.65 -6.90 -5.35
C ASN A 88 -5.40 -6.45 -4.09
N SER A 89 -5.69 -5.15 -3.97
CA SER A 89 -6.56 -4.64 -2.92
C SER A 89 -8.03 -4.76 -3.33
N LYS A 90 -8.86 -5.27 -2.43
CA LYS A 90 -10.33 -5.16 -2.52
C LYS A 90 -10.79 -3.74 -2.15
N THR A 91 -10.20 -3.17 -1.10
CA THR A 91 -10.39 -1.76 -0.74
C THR A 91 -9.07 -1.14 -0.29
N ALA A 92 -8.88 0.15 -0.58
CA ALA A 92 -7.75 0.94 -0.09
C ALA A 92 -8.30 2.27 0.42
N GLU A 93 -8.20 2.49 1.73
CA GLU A 93 -8.73 3.67 2.40
C GLU A 93 -7.60 4.53 2.95
N ALA A 94 -7.60 5.81 2.59
CA ALA A 94 -6.68 6.79 3.16
C ALA A 94 -7.21 7.30 4.51
N HIS A 95 -6.34 7.38 5.53
CA HIS A 95 -6.76 7.90 6.82
C HIS A 95 -6.87 9.43 6.81
N TRP A 96 -8.07 9.92 7.16
CA TRP A 96 -8.41 11.36 7.16
C TRP A 96 -8.66 11.96 8.55
N ILE A 97 -8.54 11.17 9.64
CA ILE A 97 -8.83 11.59 11.03
C ILE A 97 -7.58 11.42 11.92
N THR A 98 -7.20 12.36 12.80
CA THR A 98 -7.77 13.69 13.12
C THR A 98 -7.21 14.83 12.24
N THR A 99 -6.14 14.55 11.50
CA THR A 99 -5.59 15.34 10.39
C THR A 99 -5.22 14.34 9.28
N PRO A 100 -5.31 14.68 7.99
CA PRO A 100 -4.76 13.83 6.94
C PRO A 100 -3.28 13.58 7.27
N ASN A 101 -2.92 12.32 7.55
CA ASN A 101 -1.54 11.94 7.91
C ASN A 101 -0.66 11.93 6.67
N GLN A 102 -0.55 13.11 6.06
CA GLN A 102 0.12 13.37 4.81
C GLN A 102 1.27 14.33 5.09
N LEU A 103 2.47 13.93 4.70
CA LEU A 103 3.67 14.73 4.82
C LEU A 103 4.22 14.97 3.41
N LEU A 104 4.46 16.23 3.06
CA LEU A 104 5.06 16.60 1.80
C LEU A 104 6.35 17.37 2.06
N ARG A 105 7.46 16.89 1.51
CA ARG A 105 8.76 17.54 1.58
C ARG A 105 9.25 17.84 0.18
N ILE A 106 9.64 19.08 -0.05
CA ILE A 106 10.14 19.56 -1.35
C ILE A 106 11.58 20.00 -1.15
N TRP A 107 12.50 19.41 -1.89
CA TRP A 107 13.89 19.85 -1.96
C TRP A 107 14.02 20.99 -2.95
N ASN A 108 15.05 21.82 -2.76
CA ASN A 108 15.33 22.98 -3.62
C ASN A 108 15.61 22.61 -5.10
N ASP A 109 16.05 21.38 -5.36
CA ASP A 109 16.26 20.82 -6.69
C ASP A 109 14.97 20.36 -7.39
N GLY A 110 13.82 20.42 -6.71
CA GLY A 110 12.51 20.01 -7.23
C GLY A 110 12.18 18.55 -6.94
N LYS A 111 13.01 17.81 -6.20
CA LYS A 111 12.63 16.50 -5.69
C LYS A 111 11.54 16.66 -4.64
N ILE A 112 10.56 15.77 -4.67
CA ILE A 112 9.41 15.77 -3.77
C ILE A 112 9.35 14.39 -3.11
N LEU A 113 9.08 14.39 -1.80
CA LEU A 113 8.73 13.20 -1.02
C LEU A 113 7.33 13.42 -0.48
N TYR A 114 6.41 12.55 -0.89
CA TYR A 114 5.08 12.45 -0.34
C TYR A 114 5.00 11.19 0.51
N THR A 115 4.47 11.32 1.71
CA THR A 115 4.23 10.18 2.60
C THR A 115 2.80 10.23 3.08
N LEU A 116 2.10 9.10 3.01
CA LEU A 116 0.75 8.96 3.52
C LEU A 116 0.57 7.63 4.26
N ARG A 117 -0.32 7.65 5.25
CA ARG A 117 -0.77 6.43 5.94
C ARG A 117 -2.03 5.89 5.26
N LEU A 118 -2.00 4.63 4.86
CA LEU A 118 -3.11 3.93 4.21
C LEU A 118 -3.48 2.67 5.00
N THR A 119 -4.77 2.34 5.03
CA THR A 119 -5.26 1.02 5.40
C THR A 119 -5.73 0.32 4.14
N ILE A 120 -5.19 -0.86 3.85
CA ILE A 120 -5.51 -1.61 2.64
C ILE A 120 -6.06 -2.97 3.05
N ASN A 121 -7.21 -3.34 2.47
CA ASN A 121 -7.72 -4.70 2.53
C ASN A 121 -7.34 -5.38 1.22
N ALA A 122 -6.40 -6.32 1.30
CA ALA A 122 -5.90 -7.08 0.16
C ALA A 122 -6.26 -8.55 0.30
N GLU A 123 -6.28 -9.23 -0.83
CA GLU A 123 -6.54 -10.66 -0.90
C GLU A 123 -5.24 -11.40 -1.18
N CYS A 124 -5.02 -12.49 -0.44
CA CYS A 124 -3.93 -13.40 -0.70
C CYS A 124 -4.37 -14.85 -0.50
N GLN A 125 -3.60 -15.74 -1.13
CA GLN A 125 -3.81 -17.17 -1.04
C GLN A 125 -2.93 -17.74 0.09
N LEU A 126 -3.57 -18.30 1.11
CA LEU A 126 -2.90 -18.96 2.23
C LEU A 126 -2.80 -20.46 1.94
N GLN A 127 -1.64 -21.04 2.24
CA GLN A 127 -1.41 -22.47 2.11
C GLN A 127 -1.31 -23.09 3.51
N LEU A 128 -2.34 -23.82 3.93
CA LEU A 128 -2.49 -24.30 5.31
C LEU A 128 -1.95 -25.72 5.49
N HIS A 129 -0.72 -25.98 5.05
CA HIS A 129 -0.14 -27.33 5.09
C HIS A 129 0.30 -27.74 6.50
N ASN A 130 0.89 -26.81 7.27
CA ASN A 130 1.41 -27.04 8.62
C ASN A 130 0.68 -26.17 9.66
N PHE A 131 -0.61 -25.92 9.41
CA PHE A 131 -1.44 -25.16 10.33
C PHE A 131 -1.37 -25.78 11.74
N PRO A 132 -1.29 -25.02 12.85
CA PRO A 132 -1.27 -23.56 12.99
C PRO A 132 0.13 -22.94 13.00
N MET A 133 1.17 -23.71 12.66
CA MET A 133 2.58 -23.28 12.69
C MET A 133 3.08 -22.77 11.33
N ASP A 134 2.17 -22.47 10.41
CA ASP A 134 2.50 -21.96 9.08
C ASP A 134 3.05 -20.52 9.13
N GLU A 135 3.97 -20.21 8.22
CA GLU A 135 4.34 -18.84 7.91
C GLU A 135 3.77 -18.48 6.53
N HIS A 136 3.15 -17.31 6.42
CA HIS A 136 2.54 -16.85 5.19
C HIS A 136 3.11 -15.50 4.78
N SER A 137 3.55 -15.37 3.53
CA SER A 137 3.99 -14.11 2.95
C SER A 137 3.03 -13.71 1.83
N CYS A 138 2.18 -12.71 2.09
CA CYS A 138 1.17 -12.26 1.15
C CYS A 138 1.69 -11.10 0.30
N PRO A 139 1.57 -11.15 -1.04
CA PRO A 139 2.05 -10.08 -1.91
C PRO A 139 1.13 -8.86 -1.80
N LEU A 140 1.69 -7.67 -1.79
CA LEU A 140 1.01 -6.40 -2.00
C LEU A 140 1.60 -5.78 -3.28
N ILE A 141 0.75 -5.62 -4.29
CA ILE A 141 1.15 -5.15 -5.62
C ILE A 141 0.56 -3.76 -5.81
N PHE A 142 1.42 -2.79 -6.09
CA PHE A 142 1.00 -1.45 -6.44
C PHE A 142 1.69 -0.98 -7.71
N SER A 143 0.98 -0.17 -8.49
CA SER A 143 1.52 0.41 -9.71
C SER A 143 1.02 1.81 -9.94
N SER A 144 1.77 2.58 -10.74
CA SER A 144 1.25 3.82 -11.30
C SER A 144 0.09 3.55 -12.27
N LEU A 145 -0.80 4.53 -12.46
CA LEU A 145 -1.74 4.46 -13.56
C LEU A 145 -1.01 4.59 -14.91
N PRO A 146 -1.37 3.77 -15.91
CA PRO A 146 -0.87 3.96 -17.27
C PRO A 146 -1.53 5.21 -17.86
N THR A 147 -0.72 6.09 -18.44
CA THR A 147 -1.18 7.30 -19.13
C THR A 147 -0.71 7.27 -20.58
N ASN A 148 -1.30 8.09 -21.46
CA ASN A 148 -0.90 8.18 -22.87
C ASN A 148 0.59 8.53 -23.05
N SER A 149 1.15 9.25 -22.09
CA SER A 149 2.52 9.74 -22.05
C SER A 149 3.48 8.81 -21.31
N ASN A 150 2.98 7.90 -20.46
CA ASN A 150 3.78 6.87 -19.80
C ASN A 150 3.12 5.48 -19.95
N PRO A 151 3.44 4.73 -21.02
CA PRO A 151 2.82 3.43 -21.30
C PRO A 151 3.38 2.30 -20.42
N ASN A 152 4.52 2.49 -19.76
CA ASN A 152 5.16 1.50 -18.90
C ASN A 152 4.98 1.91 -17.44
N PRO A 153 3.92 1.44 -16.75
CA PRO A 153 3.68 1.83 -15.37
C PRO A 153 4.80 1.32 -14.46
N VAL A 154 5.16 2.13 -13.47
CA VAL A 154 6.06 1.71 -12.40
C VAL A 154 5.30 0.69 -11.55
N VAL A 155 5.83 -0.52 -11.41
CA VAL A 155 5.23 -1.60 -10.62
C VAL A 155 6.18 -1.95 -9.49
N ALA A 156 5.63 -2.06 -8.28
CA ALA A 156 6.34 -2.54 -7.12
C ALA A 156 5.54 -3.65 -6.44
N LEU A 157 6.28 -4.66 -5.98
CA LEU A 157 5.76 -5.82 -5.28
C LEU A 157 6.47 -5.90 -3.94
N VAL A 158 5.69 -5.95 -2.87
CA VAL A 158 6.20 -6.15 -1.51
C VAL A 158 5.52 -7.34 -0.89
N THR A 159 6.27 -8.20 -0.22
CA THR A 159 5.72 -9.31 0.57
C THR A 159 5.48 -8.85 1.99
N VAL A 160 4.32 -9.21 2.53
CA VAL A 160 3.92 -8.90 3.90
C VAL A 160 3.79 -10.23 4.63
N ASP A 161 4.59 -10.39 5.67
CA ASP A 161 4.53 -11.58 6.51
C ASP A 161 3.33 -11.48 7.44
N ILE A 162 2.44 -12.46 7.35
CA ILE A 162 1.24 -12.57 8.17
C ILE A 162 1.51 -13.63 9.23
N PRO A 163 1.56 -13.26 10.53
CA PRO A 163 1.72 -14.23 11.59
C PRO A 163 0.47 -15.10 11.69
N SER A 164 0.64 -16.42 11.83
CA SER A 164 -0.43 -17.41 11.96
C SER A 164 -1.25 -17.29 13.26
N VAL A 165 -0.88 -16.38 14.17
CA VAL A 165 -1.32 -16.29 15.58
C VAL A 165 -2.77 -15.80 15.77
N GLY A 166 -3.55 -15.54 14.73
CA GLY A 166 -4.96 -15.14 14.89
C GLY A 166 -6.01 -16.04 14.25
N ILE A 167 -5.62 -17.12 13.54
CA ILE A 167 -6.59 -18.01 12.90
C ILE A 167 -7.27 -18.83 14.00
N LEU A 168 -8.54 -18.54 14.29
CA LEU A 168 -9.27 -19.16 15.40
C LEU A 168 -9.34 -20.68 15.27
N SER A 169 -9.21 -21.32 16.43
CA SER A 169 -9.04 -22.74 16.73
C SER A 169 -10.10 -23.73 16.24
N SER A 170 -11.15 -23.29 15.52
CA SER A 170 -12.19 -24.20 15.02
C SER A 170 -11.78 -25.00 13.78
N ALA A 171 -10.79 -24.52 13.01
CA ALA A 171 -10.18 -25.25 11.90
C ALA A 171 -9.28 -26.39 12.41
N TRP A 172 -8.49 -26.12 13.47
CA TRP A 172 -7.52 -27.06 14.04
C TRP A 172 -8.17 -28.35 14.53
N SER A 173 -9.31 -28.25 15.23
CA SER A 173 -10.05 -29.44 15.69
C SER A 173 -10.57 -30.30 14.54
N SER A 174 -10.71 -29.73 13.34
CA SER A 174 -11.23 -30.45 12.16
C SER A 174 -10.12 -31.12 11.34
N CYS A 175 -8.89 -30.57 11.33
CA CYS A 175 -7.74 -31.19 10.63
C CYS A 175 -7.05 -32.30 11.45
N GLN A 176 -7.32 -32.40 12.76
CA GLN A 176 -6.72 -33.43 13.62
C GLN A 176 -7.42 -34.81 13.53
N ASP A 177 -8.57 -34.89 12.87
CA ASP A 177 -9.39 -36.10 12.77
C ASP A 177 -9.23 -36.87 11.42
N GLU A 178 -8.23 -36.54 10.58
CA GLU A 178 -7.84 -37.31 9.39
C GLU A 178 -6.48 -38.02 9.53
#